data_AF-A0A8X8CJ90-F1
#
_entry.id   AF-A0A8X8CJ90-F1
#
_cell.length_a   1.000
_cell.length_b   1.000
_cell.length_c   1.000
_cell.angle_alpha   90.00
_cell.angle_beta   90.00
_cell.angle_gamma   90.00
#
_symmetry.space_group_name_H-M   'P 1'
#
loop_
_entity.id
_entity.type
_entity.pdbx_description
1 polymer ?
#
loop_
_entity_poly.entity_id
_entity_poly.type
_entity_poly.pdbx_seq_one_letter_code
_entity_poly.pdbx_strand_id
1 'polypeptide(L)'
;MKDENQDGHDGSYVECYLRENEGSSFEDARKQVLHMISDAWEQLNQECLSPNPFSSTFSKASLNIARMVPLMYDYDVNHRLPSLEEHMKSLFYENVSVKKEEKAHDSIL
;
A
#
# COMPACT_ATOMS: atom_id res chain seq x y z
N MET A 1 3.85 16.07 -3.86
CA MET A 1 5.13 15.43 -3.52
C MET A 1 6.23 16.18 -4.25
N LYS A 2 7.18 16.72 -3.50
CA LYS A 2 8.37 17.45 -3.98
C LYS A 2 9.65 16.66 -3.68
N ASP A 3 9.46 15.38 -3.34
CA ASP A 3 10.39 14.55 -2.57
C ASP A 3 10.95 13.37 -3.37
N GLU A 4 10.62 13.32 -4.65
CA GLU A 4 11.40 12.52 -5.59
C GLU A 4 12.64 13.34 -5.92
N ASN A 5 13.66 13.26 -5.06
CA ASN A 5 15.05 13.41 -5.54
C ASN A 5 15.42 12.19 -6.38
N GLN A 6 14.60 11.94 -7.41
CA GLN A 6 14.91 11.08 -8.53
C GLN A 6 15.97 11.85 -9.30
N ASP A 7 17.16 11.27 -9.45
CA ASP A 7 18.30 11.85 -10.15
C ASP A 7 18.07 11.94 -11.68
N GLY A 8 16.84 12.26 -12.08
CA GLY A 8 16.36 12.34 -13.46
C GLY A 8 16.42 11.03 -14.24
N HIS A 9 16.68 9.89 -13.59
CA HIS A 9 16.86 8.59 -14.29
C HIS A 9 15.59 7.75 -14.39
N ASP A 10 14.64 7.87 -13.45
CA ASP A 10 13.27 7.49 -13.72
C ASP A 10 12.52 8.74 -14.19
N GLY A 11 11.82 8.64 -15.31
CA GLY A 11 11.00 9.76 -15.78
C GLY A 11 9.84 9.91 -14.80
N SER A 12 9.75 11.05 -14.10
CA SER A 12 8.59 11.32 -13.26
C SER A 12 7.33 11.14 -14.10
N TYR A 13 6.36 10.35 -13.61
CA TYR A 13 5.11 10.12 -14.33
C TYR A 13 4.43 11.43 -14.74
N VAL A 14 4.65 12.50 -13.96
CA VAL A 14 4.14 13.83 -14.25
C VAL A 14 4.82 14.42 -15.49
N GLU A 15 6.14 14.30 -15.62
CA GLU A 15 6.86 14.78 -16.79
C GLU A 15 6.43 14.02 -18.06
N CYS A 16 6.28 12.69 -17.96
CA CYS A 16 5.73 11.90 -19.06
C CYS A 16 4.34 12.37 -19.46
N TYR A 17 3.45 12.58 -18.48
CA TYR A 17 2.10 13.07 -18.74
C TYR A 17 2.08 14.45 -19.40
N LEU A 18 2.89 15.39 -18.89
CA LEU A 18 2.96 16.76 -19.41
C LEU A 18 3.54 16.80 -20.83
N ARG A 19 4.50 15.93 -21.15
CA ARG A 19 5.05 15.78 -22.51
C ARG A 19 4.01 15.24 -23.49
N GLU A 20 3.14 14.35 -23.04
CA GLU A 20 2.08 13.74 -23.87
C GLU A 20 0.83 14.63 -23.98
N ASN A 21 0.61 15.54 -23.03
CA ASN A 21 -0.59 16.37 -22.91
C ASN A 21 -0.21 17.86 -22.81
N GLU A 22 0.25 18.43 -23.93
CA GLU A 22 0.63 19.84 -24.01
C GLU A 22 -0.46 20.77 -23.44
N GLY A 23 -0.05 21.70 -22.57
CA GLY A 23 -0.96 22.67 -21.93
C GLY A 23 -1.59 22.19 -20.63
N SER A 24 -1.36 20.94 -20.21
CA SER A 24 -1.81 20.45 -18.89
C SER A 24 -0.95 21.01 -17.76
N SER A 25 -1.54 21.18 -16.57
CA SER A 25 -0.80 21.56 -15.36
C SER A 25 -0.24 20.34 -14.62
N PHE A 26 0.68 20.57 -13.68
CA PHE A 26 1.18 19.54 -12.77
C PHE A 26 0.04 18.94 -11.91
N GLU A 27 -0.92 19.77 -11.52
CA GLU A 27 -2.14 19.37 -10.81
C GLU A 27 -3.04 18.48 -11.67
N ASP A 28 -3.20 18.80 -12.96
CA ASP A 28 -3.97 17.98 -13.90
C ASP A 28 -3.34 16.61 -14.08
N ALA A 29 -2.01 16.56 -14.24
CA ALA A 29 -1.25 15.32 -14.34
C ALA A 29 -1.46 14.43 -13.10
N ARG A 30 -1.36 15.01 -11.90
CA ARG A 30 -1.61 14.30 -10.64
C ARG A 30 -3.03 13.79 -10.56
N LYS A 31 -4.02 14.63 -10.86
CA LYS A 31 -5.43 14.27 -10.81
C LYS A 31 -5.72 13.12 -11.77
N GLN A 32 -5.19 13.18 -12.98
CA GLN A 32 -5.40 12.14 -13.99
C GLN A 32 -4.76 10.82 -13.57
N VAL A 33 -3.53 10.83 -13.07
CA VAL A 33 -2.86 9.60 -12.59
C VAL A 33 -3.58 8.99 -11.39
N LEU A 34 -4.06 9.80 -10.44
CA LEU A 34 -4.88 9.30 -9.32
C LEU A 34 -6.18 8.67 -9.81
N HIS A 35 -6.82 9.25 -10.82
CA HIS A 35 -8.00 8.65 -11.45
C HIS A 35 -7.68 7.31 -12.10
N MET A 36 -6.59 7.21 -12.87
CA MET A 36 -6.14 5.95 -13.49
C MET A 36 -5.83 4.87 -12.45
N ILE A 37 -5.22 5.23 -11.32
CA ILE A 37 -4.96 4.31 -10.20
C ILE A 37 -6.29 3.83 -9.61
N SER A 38 -7.26 4.72 -9.40
CA SER A 38 -8.59 4.36 -8.89
C SER A 38 -9.32 3.40 -9.82
N ASP A 39 -9.31 3.67 -11.13
CA ASP A 39 -9.95 2.83 -12.13
C ASP A 39 -9.30 1.44 -12.20
N ALA A 40 -7.96 1.39 -12.18
CA ALA A 40 -7.22 0.13 -12.12
C ALA A 40 -7.53 -0.67 -10.84
N TRP A 41 -7.74 0.02 -9.72
CA TRP A 41 -8.16 -0.62 -8.46
C TRP A 41 -9.55 -1.25 -8.57
N GLU A 42 -10.51 -0.54 -9.19
CA GLU A 42 -11.84 -1.05 -9.43
C GLU A 42 -11.80 -2.31 -10.30
N GLN A 43 -11.06 -2.27 -11.41
CA GLN A 43 -10.87 -3.42 -12.30
C GLN A 43 -10.24 -4.60 -11.57
N LEU A 44 -9.18 -4.38 -10.78
CA LEU A 44 -8.55 -5.44 -9.99
C LEU A 44 -9.54 -6.10 -9.04
N ASN A 45 -10.38 -5.31 -8.35
CA ASN A 45 -11.39 -5.86 -7.43
C ASN A 45 -12.45 -6.66 -8.18
N GLN A 46 -12.91 -6.18 -9.34
CA GLN A 46 -13.86 -6.90 -10.18
C GLN A 46 -13.29 -8.25 -10.64
N GLU A 47 -12.05 -8.26 -11.15
CA GLU A 47 -11.36 -9.50 -11.57
C GLU A 47 -11.11 -10.48 -10.42
N CYS A 48 -10.85 -9.96 -9.21
CA CYS A 48 -10.69 -10.80 -8.01
C CYS A 48 -12.00 -11.46 -7.54
N LEU A 49 -13.16 -10.85 -7.85
CA LEU A 49 -14.49 -11.32 -7.44
C LEU A 49 -15.22 -12.09 -8.54
N SER A 50 -14.85 -11.88 -9.81
CA SER A 50 -15.42 -12.56 -10.96
C SER A 50 -14.76 -13.94 -11.17
N PRO A 51 -15.45 -14.87 -11.86
CA PRO A 51 -14.81 -16.07 -12.36
C PRO A 51 -13.68 -15.68 -13.32
N ASN A 52 -12.44 -15.92 -12.89
CA ASN A 52 -11.24 -15.63 -13.66
C ASN A 52 -10.42 -16.92 -13.86
N PRO A 53 -9.54 -16.99 -14.89
CA PRO A 53 -8.76 -18.18 -15.19
C PRO A 53 -7.59 -18.42 -14.22
N PHE A 54 -7.37 -17.52 -13.25
CA PHE A 54 -6.24 -17.60 -12.34
C PHE A 54 -6.57 -18.40 -11.08
N SER A 55 -5.53 -18.93 -10.45
CA SER A 55 -5.68 -19.56 -9.14
C SER A 55 -6.07 -18.52 -8.09
N SER A 56 -6.87 -18.93 -7.09
CA SER A 56 -7.25 -18.06 -5.98
C SER A 56 -6.04 -17.52 -5.20
N THR A 57 -4.95 -18.30 -5.13
CA THR A 57 -3.67 -17.87 -4.54
C THR A 57 -3.06 -16.73 -5.32
N PHE A 58 -3.03 -16.82 -6.66
CA PHE A 58 -2.50 -15.77 -7.51
C PHE A 58 -3.32 -14.48 -7.36
N SER A 59 -4.64 -14.56 -7.48
CA SER A 59 -5.50 -13.37 -7.35
C SER A 59 -5.36 -12.70 -5.98
N LYS A 60 -5.25 -13.49 -4.90
CA LYS A 60 -4.97 -12.97 -3.56
C LYS A 60 -3.59 -12.32 -3.45
N ALA A 61 -2.56 -12.92 -4.04
CA ALA A 61 -1.22 -12.35 -4.04
C ALA A 61 -1.20 -11.01 -4.79
N SER A 62 -1.80 -10.94 -5.99
CA SER A 62 -1.92 -9.71 -6.78
C SER A 62 -2.65 -8.61 -6.01
N LEU A 63 -3.79 -8.94 -5.38
CA LEU A 63 -4.55 -7.99 -4.57
C LEU A 63 -3.73 -7.49 -3.36
N ASN A 64 -3.01 -8.38 -2.69
CA ASN A 64 -2.19 -8.02 -1.53
C ASN A 64 -1.00 -7.13 -1.94
N ILE A 65 -0.33 -7.43 -3.06
CA ILE A 65 0.74 -6.59 -3.59
C ILE A 65 0.20 -5.18 -3.90
N ALA A 66 -0.95 -5.10 -4.57
CA ALA A 66 -1.55 -3.83 -4.92
C ALA A 66 -1.92 -3.02 -3.65
N ARG A 67 -2.37 -3.68 -2.57
CA ARG A 67 -2.65 -3.02 -1.26
C ARG A 67 -1.41 -2.48 -0.56
N MET A 68 -0.24 -3.04 -0.83
CA MET A 68 1.02 -2.56 -0.25
C MET A 68 1.52 -1.27 -0.90
N VAL A 69 1.13 -0.98 -2.15
CA VAL A 69 1.65 0.17 -2.90
C VAL A 69 1.43 1.49 -2.16
N PRO A 70 0.22 1.85 -1.68
CA PRO A 70 0.04 3.11 -0.95
C PRO A 70 0.93 3.21 0.29
N LEU A 71 1.12 2.10 1.03
CA LEU A 71 1.97 2.06 2.22
C LEU A 71 3.46 2.26 1.89
N MET A 72 3.90 1.87 0.70
CA MET A 72 5.28 1.98 0.25
C MET A 72 5.62 3.37 -0.32
N TYR A 73 4.61 4.18 -0.61
CA TYR A 73 4.77 5.54 -1.14
C TYR A 73 4.28 6.64 -0.18
N ASP A 74 3.88 6.25 1.04
CA ASP A 74 3.44 7.16 2.11
C ASP A 74 4.63 7.68 2.93
N TYR A 75 5.54 8.39 2.25
CA TYR A 75 6.72 8.97 2.86
C TYR A 75 6.40 10.23 3.67
N ASP A 76 7.00 10.35 4.85
CA ASP A 76 7.05 11.61 5.58
C ASP A 76 8.15 12.54 5.05
N VAL A 77 8.22 13.76 5.58
CA VAL A 77 9.24 14.76 5.21
C VAL A 77 10.68 14.31 5.44
N ASN A 78 10.91 13.23 6.19
CA ASN A 78 12.21 12.65 6.48
C ASN A 78 12.47 11.37 5.67
N HIS A 79 11.68 11.10 4.62
CA HIS A 79 11.74 9.89 3.80
C HIS A 79 11.52 8.60 4.60
N ARG A 80 10.73 8.66 5.67
CA ARG A 80 10.33 7.48 6.45
C ARG A 80 8.94 7.02 6.07
N LEU A 81 8.62 5.76 6.38
CA LEU A 81 7.30 5.16 6.14
C LEU A 81 6.57 4.94 7.49
N PRO A 82 6.09 6.00 8.16
CA PRO A 82 5.52 5.90 9.50
C PRO A 82 4.32 4.95 9.57
N SER A 83 3.44 4.97 8.56
CA SER A 83 2.29 4.08 8.45
C SER A 83 2.74 2.61 8.39
N LEU A 84 3.78 2.29 7.62
CA LEU A 84 4.33 0.93 7.55
C LEU A 84 4.93 0.51 8.90
N GLU A 85 5.69 1.40 9.55
CA GLU A 85 6.28 1.14 10.87
C GLU A 85 5.20 0.85 11.93
N GLU A 86 4.10 1.59 11.92
CA GLU A 86 2.96 1.37 12.82
C GLU A 86 2.33 -0.01 12.60
N HIS A 87 2.07 -0.37 11.34
CA HIS A 87 1.51 -1.68 10.99
C HIS A 87 2.43 -2.82 11.42
N MET A 88 3.75 -2.68 11.20
CA MET A 88 4.73 -3.66 11.68
C MET A 88 4.71 -3.78 13.21
N LYS A 89 4.62 -2.65 13.92
CA LYS A 89 4.60 -2.68 15.38
C LYS A 89 3.37 -3.40 15.93
N SER A 90 2.18 -3.08 15.40
CA SER A 90 0.94 -3.77 15.80
C SER A 90 1.03 -5.28 15.52
N LEU A 91 1.51 -5.67 14.33
CA LEU A 91 1.60 -7.08 13.94
C LEU A 91 2.57 -7.90 14.82
N PHE A 92 3.71 -7.33 15.22
CA PHE A 92 4.76 -8.08 15.92
C PHE A 92 4.74 -7.93 17.45
N TYR A 93 4.24 -6.81 18.00
CA TYR A 93 4.35 -6.55 19.44
C TYR A 93 3.02 -6.66 20.20
N GLU A 94 1.86 -6.41 19.59
CA GLU A 94 0.56 -6.51 20.28
C GLU A 94 0.07 -7.96 20.45
N ASN A 95 0.55 -8.87 19.60
CA ASN A 95 0.21 -10.30 19.66
C ASN A 95 0.95 -11.09 20.76
N VAL A 96 1.83 -10.44 21.55
CA VAL A 96 2.66 -11.09 22.57
C VAL A 96 1.94 -11.21 23.93
N SER A 97 0.79 -10.58 24.13
CA SER A 97 0.01 -10.72 25.38
C SER A 97 -0.96 -11.92 25.32
N VAL A 98 -0.43 -13.13 25.14
CA VAL A 98 -1.21 -14.37 25.32
C VAL A 98 -1.19 -14.74 26.82
N LYS A 99 -2.35 -14.55 27.45
CA LYS A 99 -2.81 -15.03 28.78
C LYS A 99 -1.77 -15.77 29.65
N LYS A 100 -1.36 -15.16 30.76
CA LYS A 100 -0.95 -15.92 31.95
C LYS A 100 -2.22 -16.52 32.59
N GLU A 101 -2.54 -17.77 32.28
CA GLU A 101 -3.32 -18.60 33.21
C GLU A 101 -2.38 -19.03 34.33
N GLU A 102 -2.45 -18.37 35.49
CA GLU A 102 -1.97 -18.95 36.73
C GLU A 102 -2.95 -20.03 37.17
N LYS A 103 -2.65 -21.29 36.84
CA LYS A 103 -3.07 -22.42 37.67
C LYS A 103 -2.35 -22.32 39.01
N ALA A 104 -3.03 -21.82 40.04
CA ALA A 104 -2.70 -22.18 41.41
C ALA A 104 -3.37 -23.53 41.72
N HIS A 105 -2.60 -24.60 41.55
CA HIS A 105 -2.88 -25.89 42.16
C HIS A 105 -2.88 -25.76 43.69
N ASP A 106 -3.89 -26.36 44.31
CA ASP A 106 -3.86 -27.06 45.60
C ASP A 106 -3.00 -26.47 46.73
N SER A 107 -3.66 -25.78 47.67
CA SER A 107 -3.42 -25.93 49.12
C SER A 107 -4.40 -25.08 49.92
N ILE A 108 -5.52 -25.65 50.36
CA ILE A 108 -6.03 -25.42 51.72
C ILE A 108 -6.56 -26.77 52.23
N LEU A 109 -5.75 -27.33 53.12
CA LEU A 109 -6.18 -28.17 54.23
C LEU A 109 -6.85 -27.26 55.26
#